data_AF-A0A3E0WQW7-F1
#
_entry.id   AF-A0A3E0WQW7-F1
#
_cell.length_a   1.000
_cell.length_b   1.000
_cell.length_c   1.000
_cell.angle_alpha   90.00
_cell.angle_beta   90.00
_cell.angle_gamma   90.00
#
_symmetry.space_group_name_H-M   'P 1'
#
loop_
_entity.id
_entity.type
_entity.pdbx_description
1 polymer ?
#
loop_
_entity_poly.entity_id
_entity_poly.type
_entity_poly.pdbx_seq_one_letter_code
_entity_poly.pdbx_strand_id
1 'polypeptide(L)'
;MTAAILEYFCEYRICLMAHMSLEDIGHLPAAQEKIGVFFQRWIAATAHVLSEVHEQQRAQAFAEDIVSRIEGAAILLHVHNNDAPLKRACEEAIALVRVG
;
A
#
# COMPACT_ATOMS: atom_id res chain seq x y z
N MET A 1 10.70 5.41 19.42
CA MET A 1 10.42 4.87 18.07
C MET A 1 8.96 5.09 17.67
N THR A 2 7.97 4.67 18.46
CA THR A 2 6.54 4.85 18.14
C THR A 2 6.09 6.31 18.03
N ALA A 3 6.63 7.22 18.86
CA ALA A 3 6.33 8.66 18.76
C ALA A 3 6.82 9.27 17.42
N ALA A 4 8.03 8.93 16.98
CA ALA A 4 8.59 9.39 15.70
C ALA A 4 7.81 8.84 14.50
N ILE A 5 7.33 7.59 14.59
CA ILE A 5 6.48 7.00 13.55
C ILE A 5 5.14 7.74 13.48
N LEU A 6 4.53 8.04 14.64
CA LEU A 6 3.28 8.80 14.69
C LEU A 6 3.45 10.21 14.11
N GLU A 7 4.46 10.93 14.56
CA GLU A 7 4.77 12.28 14.07
C GLU A 7 5.00 12.28 12.56
N TYR A 8 5.74 11.29 12.05
CA TYR A 8 5.93 11.08 10.62
C TYR A 8 4.60 10.90 9.87
N PHE A 9 3.69 10.04 10.34
CA PHE A 9 2.40 9.86 9.67
C PHE A 9 1.50 11.09 9.75
N CYS A 10 1.56 11.84 10.85
CA CYS A 10 0.85 13.11 11.00
C CYS A 10 1.36 14.19 10.04
N GLU A 11 2.67 14.28 9.85
CA GLU A 11 3.32 15.27 9.01
C GLU A 11 3.27 14.91 7.52
N TYR A 12 3.75 13.72 7.15
CA TYR A 12 3.94 13.35 5.76
C TYR A 12 2.71 12.71 5.13
N ARG A 13 1.80 12.09 5.90
CA ARG A 13 0.56 11.47 5.37
C ARG A 13 0.78 10.54 4.16
N ILE A 14 1.93 9.88 4.10
CA ILE A 14 2.36 8.96 3.05
C ILE A 14 2.73 7.61 3.68
N CYS A 15 2.78 6.55 2.87
CA CYS A 15 3.34 5.28 3.30
C CYS A 15 4.83 5.42 3.64
N LEU A 16 5.18 5.11 4.89
CA LEU A 16 6.56 5.16 5.38
C LEU A 16 7.52 4.32 4.51
N MET A 17 7.12 3.11 4.13
CA MET A 17 7.98 2.22 3.35
C MET A 17 8.18 2.72 1.91
N ALA A 18 7.14 3.30 1.30
CA ALA A 18 7.25 3.93 -0.01
C ALA A 18 8.15 5.15 0.04
N HIS A 19 8.00 6.02 1.04
CA HIS A 19 8.86 7.19 1.18
C HIS A 19 10.32 6.82 1.42
N MET A 20 10.58 5.87 2.33
CA MET A 20 11.93 5.36 2.56
C MET A 20 12.57 4.82 1.29
N SER A 21 11.78 4.30 0.33
CA SER A 21 12.28 3.80 -0.94
C SER A 21 12.76 4.90 -1.90
N LEU A 22 12.29 6.13 -1.68
CA LEU A 22 12.63 7.33 -2.46
C LEU A 22 13.79 8.13 -1.85
N GLU A 23 14.14 7.85 -0.59
CA GLU A 23 15.27 8.48 0.10
C GLU A 23 16.60 7.78 -0.20
N ASP A 24 17.73 8.43 0.10
CA ASP A 24 19.07 7.87 -0.08
C ASP A 24 19.25 6.51 0.61
N ILE A 25 18.63 6.32 1.78
CA ILE A 25 18.66 5.05 2.50
C ILE A 25 17.96 3.92 1.72
N GLY A 26 16.94 4.26 0.94
CA GLY A 26 16.21 3.35 0.07
C GLY A 26 17.03 2.83 -1.11
N HIS A 27 18.16 3.46 -1.43
CA HIS A 27 19.07 2.98 -2.46
C HIS A 27 20.11 1.97 -1.95
N LEU A 28 20.18 1.76 -0.63
CA LEU A 28 21.01 0.69 -0.08
C LEU A 28 20.40 -0.68 -0.42
N PRO A 29 21.18 -1.65 -0.93
CA PRO A 29 20.64 -2.95 -1.34
C PRO A 29 19.84 -3.67 -0.25
N ALA A 30 20.32 -3.61 1.00
CA ALA A 30 19.63 -4.19 2.14
C ALA A 30 18.28 -3.52 2.43
N ALA A 31 18.17 -2.20 2.22
CA ALA A 31 16.91 -1.49 2.39
C ALA A 31 15.92 -1.82 1.27
N GLN A 32 16.39 -1.85 0.01
CA GLN A 32 15.57 -2.26 -1.14
C GLN A 32 14.96 -3.64 -0.95
N GLU A 33 15.77 -4.61 -0.48
CA GLU A 33 15.29 -5.96 -0.20
C GLU A 33 14.18 -5.94 0.85
N LYS A 34 14.37 -5.23 1.97
CA LYS A 34 13.37 -5.17 3.05
C LYS A 34 12.08 -4.47 2.63
N ILE A 35 12.19 -3.37 1.89
CA ILE A 35 11.04 -2.64 1.35
C ILE A 35 10.29 -3.52 0.34
N GLY A 36 11.01 -4.20 -0.56
CA GLY A 36 10.42 -5.15 -1.50
C GLY A 36 9.67 -6.28 -0.80
N VAL A 37 10.28 -6.89 0.23
CA VAL A 37 9.63 -7.94 1.05
C VAL A 37 8.38 -7.41 1.75
N PHE A 38 8.39 -6.16 2.22
CA PHE A 38 7.21 -5.54 2.83
C PHE A 38 6.03 -5.49 1.85
N PHE A 39 6.23 -4.94 0.64
CA PHE A 39 5.15 -4.84 -0.35
C PHE A 39 4.71 -6.22 -0.86
N GLN A 40 5.64 -7.16 -1.06
CA GLN A 40 5.29 -8.55 -1.43
C GLN A 40 4.40 -9.21 -0.37
N ARG A 41 4.70 -9.01 0.92
CA ARG A 41 3.87 -9.56 2.02
C ARG A 41 2.48 -8.93 2.06
N TRP A 42 2.37 -7.63 1.82
CA TRP A 42 1.09 -6.95 1.77
C TRP A 42 0.23 -7.43 0.59
N ILE A 43 0.83 -7.57 -0.60
CA ILE A 43 0.15 -8.14 -1.76
C ILE A 43 -0.31 -9.57 -1.45
N ALA A 44 0.57 -10.43 -0.92
CA ALA A 44 0.22 -11.82 -0.60
C ALA A 44 -0.92 -11.92 0.43
N ALA A 45 -0.90 -11.08 1.47
CA ALA A 45 -1.97 -11.04 2.47
C ALA A 45 -3.31 -10.59 1.85
N THR A 46 -3.28 -9.60 0.94
CA THR A 46 -4.47 -9.12 0.23
C THR A 46 -5.02 -10.19 -0.71
N ALA A 47 -4.14 -10.88 -1.45
CA ALA A 47 -4.51 -11.98 -2.34
C ALA A 47 -5.13 -13.15 -1.56
N HIS A 48 -4.61 -13.45 -0.36
CA HIS A 48 -5.17 -14.48 0.50
C HIS A 48 -6.63 -14.19 0.88
N VAL A 49 -6.94 -12.95 1.29
CA VAL A 49 -8.32 -12.53 1.59
C VAL A 49 -9.21 -12.62 0.34
N LEU A 50 -8.72 -12.16 -0.81
CA LEU A 50 -9.50 -12.20 -2.05
C LEU A 50 -9.72 -13.61 -2.59
N SER A 51 -8.85 -14.57 -2.26
CA SER A 51 -8.98 -15.96 -2.69
C SER A 51 -10.17 -16.70 -2.06
N GLU A 52 -10.79 -16.13 -1.02
CA GLU A 52 -12.05 -16.65 -0.47
C GLU A 52 -13.21 -16.55 -1.47
N VAL A 53 -13.13 -15.59 -2.41
CA VAL A 53 -14.25 -15.22 -3.28
C VAL A 53 -13.86 -15.07 -4.77
N HIS A 54 -12.57 -15.17 -5.11
CA HIS A 54 -12.05 -15.13 -6.49
C HIS A 54 -11.10 -16.29 -6.76
N GLU A 55 -10.92 -16.69 -8.03
CA GLU A 55 -9.86 -17.65 -8.37
C GLU A 55 -8.47 -17.10 -8.02
N GLN A 56 -7.55 -17.98 -7.62
CA GLN A 56 -6.23 -17.60 -7.09
C GLN A 56 -5.45 -16.63 -7.98
N GLN A 57 -5.45 -16.85 -9.29
CA GLN A 57 -4.75 -15.98 -10.23
C GLN A 57 -5.34 -14.56 -10.27
N ARG A 58 -6.67 -14.47 -10.17
CA ARG A 58 -7.39 -13.20 -10.18
C ARG A 58 -7.30 -12.48 -8.84
N ALA A 59 -7.33 -13.21 -7.74
CA ALA A 59 -7.07 -12.69 -6.40
C ALA A 59 -5.67 -12.06 -6.32
N GLN A 60 -4.65 -12.71 -6.90
CA GLN A 60 -3.30 -12.16 -6.97
C GLN A 60 -3.23 -10.87 -7.80
N ALA A 61 -3.82 -10.86 -9.00
CA ALA A 61 -3.85 -9.66 -9.85
C ALA A 61 -4.57 -8.49 -9.16
N PHE A 62 -5.73 -8.74 -8.54
CA PHE A 62 -6.45 -7.74 -7.77
C PHE A 62 -5.65 -7.21 -6.58
N ALA A 63 -4.91 -8.08 -5.88
CA ALA A 63 -4.06 -7.64 -4.77
C ALA A 63 -2.95 -6.67 -5.22
N GLU A 64 -2.29 -6.97 -6.34
CA GLU A 64 -1.27 -6.09 -6.94
C GLU A 64 -1.86 -4.73 -7.32
N ASP A 65 -3.03 -4.73 -7.96
CA ASP A 65 -3.75 -3.51 -8.35
C ASP A 65 -4.18 -2.68 -7.13
N ILE A 66 -4.72 -3.32 -6.09
CA ILE A 66 -5.18 -2.64 -4.88
C ILE A 66 -4.01 -1.95 -4.18
N VAL A 67 -2.91 -2.67 -3.93
CA VAL A 67 -1.73 -2.09 -3.27
C VAL A 67 -1.17 -0.93 -4.09
N SER A 68 -1.07 -1.10 -5.40
CA SER A 68 -0.59 -0.03 -6.31
C SER A 68 -1.48 1.21 -6.27
N ARG A 69 -2.80 1.05 -6.28
CA ARG A 69 -3.76 2.17 -6.20
C ARG A 69 -3.72 2.87 -4.85
N ILE A 70 -3.63 2.13 -3.74
CA ILE A 70 -3.54 2.70 -2.40
C ILE A 70 -2.27 3.53 -2.27
N GLU A 71 -1.12 3.01 -2.71
CA GLU A 71 0.16 3.73 -2.65
C GLU A 71 0.17 4.98 -3.54
N GLY A 72 -0.34 4.87 -4.77
CA GLY A 72 -0.52 6.04 -5.64
C GLY A 72 -1.44 7.09 -5.02
N ALA A 73 -2.54 6.67 -4.39
CA ALA A 73 -3.45 7.55 -3.70
C ALA A 73 -2.85 8.19 -2.43
N ALA A 74 -1.98 7.48 -1.71
CA ALA A 74 -1.24 8.01 -0.56
C ALA A 74 -0.24 9.10 -0.99
N ILE A 75 0.42 8.94 -2.14
CA ILE A 75 1.25 9.99 -2.73
C ILE A 75 0.40 11.23 -3.05
N LEU A 76 -0.77 11.06 -3.67
CA LEU A 76 -1.67 12.19 -3.97
C LEU A 76 -2.22 12.86 -2.70
N LEU A 77 -2.47 12.08 -1.65
CA LEU A 77 -2.83 12.63 -0.34
C LEU A 77 -1.72 13.53 0.20
N HIS A 78 -0.45 13.11 0.12
CA HIS A 78 0.68 13.93 0.52
C HIS A 78 0.80 15.21 -0.32
N VAL A 79 0.74 15.09 -1.65
CA VAL A 79 0.96 16.20 -2.59
C VAL A 79 -0.17 17.24 -2.57
N HIS A 80 -1.42 16.79 -2.48
CA HIS A 80 -2.59 17.66 -2.62
C HIS A 80 -3.37 17.88 -1.32
N ASN A 81 -2.98 17.21 -0.22
CA ASN A 81 -3.74 17.17 1.04
C ASN A 81 -5.23 16.81 0.82
N ASN A 82 -5.50 15.94 -0.15
CA ASN A 82 -6.84 15.50 -0.53
C ASN A 82 -6.98 13.99 -0.31
N ASP A 83 -7.86 13.59 0.59
CA ASP A 83 -8.07 12.18 0.95
C ASP A 83 -9.04 11.43 0.01
N ALA A 84 -9.70 12.13 -0.91
CA ALA A 84 -10.72 11.53 -1.77
C ALA A 84 -10.17 10.37 -2.66
N PRO A 85 -8.98 10.46 -3.28
CA PRO A 85 -8.42 9.34 -4.04
C PRO A 85 -8.19 8.09 -3.18
N LEU A 86 -7.70 8.28 -1.94
CA LEU A 86 -7.42 7.17 -1.02
C LEU A 86 -8.72 6.51 -0.56
N LYS A 87 -9.74 7.30 -0.21
CA LYS A 87 -11.08 6.78 0.12
C LYS A 87 -11.65 5.92 -1.00
N ARG A 88 -11.61 6.41 -2.25
CA ARG A 88 -12.08 5.63 -3.41
C ARG A 88 -11.30 4.33 -3.61
N ALA A 89 -9.98 4.37 -3.51
CA ALA A 89 -9.16 3.15 -3.64
C ALA A 89 -9.52 2.10 -2.56
N CYS A 90 -9.75 2.54 -1.32
CA CYS A 90 -10.20 1.65 -0.25
C CYS A 90 -11.63 1.12 -0.48
N GLU A 91 -12.56 1.96 -0.94
CA GLU A 91 -13.94 1.55 -1.25
C GLU A 91 -13.99 0.51 -2.38
N GLU A 92 -13.19 0.71 -3.44
CA GLU A 92 -13.04 -0.25 -4.54
C GLU A 92 -12.46 -1.58 -4.06
N ALA A 93 -11.44 -1.55 -3.20
CA ALA A 93 -10.86 -2.75 -2.60
C ALA A 93 -11.89 -3.52 -1.75
N ILE A 94 -12.69 -2.82 -0.94
CA ILE A 94 -13.76 -3.43 -0.15
C ILE A 94 -14.84 -4.03 -1.05
N ALA A 95 -15.18 -3.37 -2.17
CA ALA A 95 -16.16 -3.89 -3.11
C ALA A 95 -15.71 -5.22 -3.72
N LEU A 96 -14.42 -5.40 -4.02
CA LEU A 96 -13.90 -6.66 -4.55
C LEU A 96 -14.06 -7.84 -3.57
N VAL A 97 -14.03 -7.60 -2.27
CA VAL A 97 -14.27 -8.64 -1.24
C VAL A 97 -15.76 -9.01 -1.14
N ARG A 98 -16.67 -8.08 -1.48
CA ARG A 98 -18.13 -8.27 -1.30
C ARG A 98 -18.85 -8.89 -2.49
N VAL A 99 -18.22 -8.93 -3.66
CA VAL A 99 -18.87 -9.26 -4.95
C VAL A 99 -18.49 -10.65 -5.48
N GLY A 100 -17.67 -11.42 -4.75
CA GLY A 100 -17.44 -12.83 -5.10
C GLY A 100 -18.27 -13.79 -4.26
#